data_AF-A0ABC8TWZ2-F1
#
_entry.id   AF-A0ABC8TWZ2-F1
#
_cell.length_a   1.000
_cell.length_b   1.000
_cell.length_c   1.000
_cell.angle_alpha   90.00
_cell.angle_beta   90.00
_cell.angle_gamma   90.00
#
_symmetry.space_group_name_H-M   'P 1'
#
loop_
_entity.id
_entity.type
_entity.pdbx_description
1 polymer ?
#
loop_
_entity_poly.entity_id
_entity_poly.type
_entity_poly.pdbx_seq_one_letter_code
_entity_poly.pdbx_strand_id
1 'polypeptide(L)'
;MSLSSKLIIPLHLCFPNSYPNCKLPFYSLKPSFSPLKIFTIRCAKRTKRTGKLRYPSEKKKLKLKQQPEIGVEDKFHGFWRLSKLAVSAQKDPGKDFLGVSEALLEEIAKVLEFPVASMLPPEAFSVVRKSFDARKIQKEPKFVYTVEMDANKLLSLEPRTWDFISRLEPKVGLIEHMPHERVSGDLIRIIHDTRKINEAAALIENGQSNYLGGSYKFPTTSKPKVAVVGSGPSGLFASLVLAEFGADVTLFERGQAVEQRGRDIGALVVRRILQLESNFCFGEVISLCT
;
A
#
# COMPACT_ATOMS: atom_id res chain seq x y z
N MET A 1 55.93 -22.20 47.39
CA MET A 1 56.60 -23.50 47.55
C MET A 1 55.81 -24.50 46.73
N SER A 2 56.28 -25.22 45.72
CA SER A 2 57.60 -25.60 45.24
C SER A 2 57.41 -26.20 43.83
N LEU A 3 58.15 -25.67 42.83
CA LEU A 3 58.94 -26.34 41.76
C LEU A 3 58.42 -27.67 41.15
N SER A 4 58.65 -28.06 39.89
CA SER A 4 59.24 -27.53 38.66
C SER A 4 59.37 -28.74 37.72
N SER A 5 59.00 -28.63 36.45
CA SER A 5 59.83 -29.20 35.38
C SER A 5 59.46 -28.61 34.01
N LYS A 6 60.44 -27.95 33.41
CA LYS A 6 60.49 -27.50 32.01
C LYS A 6 60.86 -28.68 31.12
N LEU A 7 60.42 -28.65 29.86
CA LEU A 7 61.22 -29.10 28.70
C LEU A 7 60.75 -28.37 27.44
N ILE A 8 61.71 -28.10 26.56
CA ILE A 8 61.77 -27.10 25.49
C ILE A 8 62.10 -27.82 24.17
N ILE A 9 61.23 -27.67 23.13
CA ILE A 9 61.48 -27.51 21.65
C ILE A 9 62.26 -28.67 20.92
N PRO A 10 62.41 -28.86 19.56
CA PRO A 10 61.89 -28.24 18.31
C PRO A 10 61.39 -29.16 17.13
N LEU A 11 60.90 -28.48 16.06
CA LEU A 11 61.13 -28.66 14.59
C LEU A 11 60.33 -29.68 13.73
N HIS A 12 59.63 -29.09 12.73
CA HIS A 12 59.56 -29.41 11.30
C HIS A 12 59.41 -30.87 10.83
N LEU A 13 58.33 -31.14 10.08
CA LEU A 13 58.37 -31.99 8.88
C LEU A 13 57.39 -31.46 7.81
N CYS A 14 57.97 -31.03 6.68
CA CYS A 14 57.31 -30.85 5.37
C CYS A 14 56.88 -32.21 4.79
N PHE A 15 56.03 -32.19 3.75
CA PHE A 15 56.13 -32.91 2.46
C PHE A 15 54.73 -32.87 1.76
N PRO A 16 54.61 -33.01 0.42
CA PRO A 16 55.40 -32.46 -0.67
C PRO A 16 54.53 -31.76 -1.76
N ASN A 17 55.22 -31.27 -2.77
CA ASN A 17 54.76 -30.45 -3.90
C ASN A 17 54.07 -31.27 -5.03
N SER A 18 53.48 -30.54 -5.99
CA SER A 18 53.26 -30.84 -7.43
C SER A 18 52.09 -31.72 -7.93
N TYR A 19 51.31 -31.10 -8.83
CA TYR A 19 50.11 -31.54 -9.57
C TYR A 19 50.29 -32.77 -10.49
N PRO A 20 49.19 -33.40 -10.94
CA PRO A 20 48.77 -33.11 -12.32
C PRO A 20 47.24 -32.96 -12.51
N ASN A 21 46.89 -32.02 -13.38
CA ASN A 21 45.65 -31.91 -14.18
C ASN A 21 44.62 -33.06 -14.07
N CYS A 22 43.63 -32.92 -13.21
CA CYS A 22 42.33 -33.58 -13.40
C CYS A 22 41.47 -32.74 -14.34
N LYS A 23 41.61 -32.99 -15.65
CA LYS A 23 40.66 -32.54 -16.66
C LYS A 23 39.34 -33.27 -16.42
N LEU A 24 38.43 -32.65 -15.69
CA LEU A 24 37.01 -33.02 -15.75
C LEU A 24 36.52 -32.66 -17.17
N PRO A 25 35.91 -33.60 -17.91
CA PRO A 25 35.31 -33.27 -19.20
C PRO A 25 34.07 -32.42 -18.93
N PHE A 26 34.23 -31.09 -19.07
CA PHE A 26 33.10 -30.22 -19.33
C PHE A 26 32.50 -30.65 -20.67
N TYR A 27 31.52 -31.54 -20.63
CA TYR A 27 30.55 -31.63 -21.71
C TYR A 27 29.88 -30.27 -21.80
N SER A 28 30.33 -29.46 -22.78
CA SER A 28 29.67 -28.23 -23.16
C SER A 28 28.37 -28.56 -23.90
N LEU A 29 27.39 -29.07 -23.15
CA LEU A 29 26.00 -28.94 -23.56
C LEU A 29 25.67 -27.45 -23.45
N LYS A 30 25.94 -26.71 -24.53
CA LYS A 30 25.34 -25.39 -24.75
C LYS A 30 23.83 -25.63 -24.64
N PRO A 31 23.13 -25.11 -23.61
CA PRO A 31 21.69 -25.04 -23.69
C PRO A 31 21.43 -24.07 -24.85
N SER A 32 20.80 -24.54 -25.93
CA SER A 32 20.22 -23.62 -26.89
C SER A 32 19.08 -22.93 -26.16
N PHE A 33 19.38 -21.82 -25.49
CA PHE A 33 18.36 -20.90 -25.04
C PHE A 33 17.68 -20.41 -26.31
N SER A 34 16.52 -20.96 -26.64
CA SER A 34 15.54 -20.24 -27.42
C SER A 34 15.40 -18.87 -26.74
N PRO A 35 15.52 -17.74 -27.45
CA PRO A 35 15.41 -16.44 -26.82
C PRO A 35 14.04 -16.40 -26.14
N LEU A 36 14.05 -16.43 -24.81
CA LEU A 36 12.85 -16.19 -24.02
C LEU A 36 12.29 -14.89 -24.57
N LYS A 37 11.02 -14.92 -25.03
CA LYS A 37 10.28 -13.71 -25.35
C LYS A 37 10.31 -12.88 -24.07
N ILE A 38 11.23 -11.91 -24.03
CA ILE A 38 11.24 -10.86 -23.02
C ILE A 38 9.88 -10.22 -23.19
N PHE A 39 8.96 -10.50 -22.26
CA PHE A 39 7.75 -9.73 -22.11
C PHE A 39 8.23 -8.32 -21.79
N THR A 40 8.42 -7.55 -22.85
CA THR A 40 8.73 -6.14 -22.76
C THR A 40 7.46 -5.55 -22.20
N ILE A 41 7.44 -5.32 -20.89
CA ILE A 41 6.43 -4.51 -20.25
C ILE A 41 6.61 -3.12 -20.88
N ARG A 42 5.86 -2.87 -21.96
CA ARG A 42 5.71 -1.54 -22.50
C ARG A 42 4.88 -0.80 -21.46
N CYS A 43 5.56 -0.17 -20.50
CA CYS A 43 4.95 0.89 -19.70
C CYS A 43 4.20 1.78 -20.68
N ALA A 44 2.87 1.87 -20.54
CA ALA A 44 2.05 2.75 -21.34
C ALA A 44 2.76 4.11 -21.43
N LYS A 45 2.95 4.60 -22.66
CA LYS A 45 3.73 5.79 -23.02
C LYS A 45 3.74 6.78 -21.85
N ARG A 46 4.93 7.01 -21.26
CA ARG A 46 5.24 8.05 -20.26
C ARG A 46 4.11 9.08 -20.17
N THR A 47 3.15 8.90 -19.27
CA THR A 47 2.43 10.04 -18.72
C THR A 47 3.52 10.89 -18.10
N LYS A 48 3.88 12.00 -18.78
CA LYS A 48 4.88 12.96 -18.30
C LYS A 48 4.62 13.17 -16.83
N ARG A 49 5.60 12.82 -16.00
CA ARG A 49 5.57 13.02 -14.55
C ARG A 49 5.54 14.55 -14.35
N THR A 50 4.36 15.16 -14.35
CA THR A 50 4.18 16.60 -14.10
C THR A 50 4.27 16.86 -12.60
N GLY A 51 5.37 16.43 -12.00
CA GLY A 51 5.71 16.74 -10.63
C GLY A 51 6.57 17.99 -10.65
N LYS A 52 6.03 19.09 -10.13
CA LYS A 52 6.70 20.38 -9.90
C LYS A 52 6.79 21.34 -11.10
N LEU A 53 5.64 21.72 -11.67
CA LEU A 53 5.31 23.05 -12.22
C LEU A 53 4.06 22.89 -13.08
N ARG A 54 2.87 23.06 -12.49
CA ARG A 54 1.64 23.27 -13.28
C ARG A 54 1.40 24.76 -13.35
N TYR A 55 1.29 25.31 -14.56
CA TYR A 55 1.02 26.73 -14.74
C TYR A 55 -0.38 27.09 -14.20
N PRO A 56 -0.59 28.31 -13.67
CA PRO A 56 -1.90 28.75 -13.16
C PRO A 56 -3.05 28.55 -14.17
N SER A 57 -2.77 28.67 -15.47
CA SER A 57 -3.71 28.44 -16.57
C SER A 57 -4.11 26.97 -16.73
N GLU A 58 -3.20 26.02 -16.52
CA GLU A 58 -3.49 24.57 -16.55
C GLU A 58 -4.35 24.16 -15.35
N LYS A 59 -4.10 24.77 -14.18
CA LYS A 59 -4.93 24.58 -12.99
C LYS A 59 -6.35 25.09 -13.19
N LYS A 60 -6.53 26.20 -13.92
CA LYS A 60 -7.85 26.77 -14.28
C LYS A 60 -8.58 25.88 -15.30
N LYS A 61 -7.88 25.34 -16.31
CA LYS A 61 -8.45 24.37 -17.27
C LYS A 61 -8.87 23.04 -16.63
N LEU A 62 -8.13 22.54 -15.64
CA LEU A 62 -8.52 21.35 -14.88
C LEU A 62 -9.74 21.58 -14.01
N LYS A 63 -9.87 22.77 -13.38
CA LYS A 63 -11.08 23.15 -12.64
C LYS A 63 -12.32 23.19 -13.55
N LEU A 64 -12.19 23.70 -14.77
CA LEU A 64 -13.27 23.70 -15.77
C LEU A 64 -13.65 22.27 -16.21
N LYS A 65 -12.69 21.35 -16.30
CA LYS A 65 -12.96 19.94 -16.64
C LYS A 65 -13.55 19.13 -15.47
N GLN A 66 -13.45 19.62 -14.24
CA GLN A 66 -14.03 19.01 -13.04
C GLN A 66 -15.40 19.60 -12.67
N GLN A 67 -16.09 20.26 -13.60
CA GLN A 67 -17.54 20.42 -13.50
C GLN A 67 -18.21 19.23 -14.17
N PRO A 68 -18.55 18.16 -13.45
CA PRO A 68 -19.73 17.40 -13.81
C PRO A 68 -20.96 18.17 -13.33
N GLU A 69 -21.76 18.66 -14.27
CA GLU A 69 -23.20 18.57 -14.09
C GLU A 69 -23.54 17.08 -14.13
N ILE A 70 -23.47 16.42 -12.97
CA ILE A 70 -24.04 15.09 -12.79
C ILE A 70 -25.10 15.29 -11.74
N GLY A 71 -26.36 15.29 -12.18
CA GLY A 71 -27.48 15.05 -11.28
C GLY A 71 -27.19 13.75 -10.54
N VAL A 72 -27.13 13.82 -9.22
CA VAL A 72 -26.90 12.64 -8.39
C VAL A 72 -28.18 11.81 -8.42
N GLU A 73 -28.15 10.70 -9.18
CA GLU A 73 -29.34 9.85 -9.35
C GLU A 73 -29.76 9.13 -8.05
N ASP A 74 -28.86 8.98 -7.07
CA ASP A 74 -29.17 8.44 -5.74
C ASP A 74 -28.36 9.13 -4.62
N LYS A 75 -28.91 10.20 -4.03
CA LYS A 75 -28.26 10.97 -2.93
C LYS A 75 -28.17 10.19 -1.62
N PHE A 76 -29.05 9.21 -1.44
CA PHE A 76 -29.21 8.45 -0.21
C PHE A 76 -28.29 7.23 -0.14
N HIS A 77 -27.65 6.87 -1.26
CA HIS A 77 -26.71 5.76 -1.33
C HIS A 77 -25.26 6.26 -1.46
N GLY A 78 -24.33 5.51 -0.88
CA GLY A 78 -22.90 5.76 -0.98
C GLY A 78 -22.38 6.75 0.07
N PHE A 79 -21.29 7.44 -0.29
CA PHE A 79 -20.53 8.28 0.63
C PHE A 79 -20.58 9.74 0.24
N TRP A 80 -20.72 10.61 1.23
CA TRP A 80 -20.55 12.05 1.08
C TRP A 80 -19.24 12.47 1.72
N ARG A 81 -18.35 13.05 0.94
CA ARG A 81 -17.08 13.57 1.43
C ARG A 81 -17.22 15.06 1.75
N LEU A 82 -17.12 15.37 3.04
CA LEU A 82 -17.14 16.72 3.58
C LEU A 82 -15.70 17.19 3.79
N SER A 83 -15.30 18.26 3.13
CA SER A 83 -13.94 18.82 3.15
C SER A 83 -13.92 20.19 3.80
N LYS A 84 -12.74 20.62 4.25
CA LYS A 84 -12.50 21.95 4.83
C LYS A 84 -13.24 22.22 6.16
N LEU A 85 -13.59 21.17 6.90
CA LEU A 85 -14.15 21.29 8.24
C LEU A 85 -13.07 21.79 9.19
N ALA A 86 -13.26 22.96 9.81
CA ALA A 86 -12.21 23.67 10.53
C ALA A 86 -12.45 23.67 12.04
N VAL A 87 -11.72 22.81 12.75
CA VAL A 87 -11.83 22.65 14.20
C VAL A 87 -10.71 23.41 14.90
N SER A 88 -11.03 24.16 15.96
CA SER A 88 -10.02 24.84 16.79
C SER A 88 -9.06 23.84 17.42
N ALA A 89 -7.76 24.12 17.40
CA ALA A 89 -6.75 23.22 17.95
C ALA A 89 -6.89 23.00 19.46
N GLN A 90 -7.56 23.91 20.19
CA GLN A 90 -7.83 23.73 21.62
C GLN A 90 -8.95 22.72 21.90
N LYS A 91 -9.93 22.61 21.00
CA LYS A 91 -11.05 21.66 21.11
C LYS A 91 -10.74 20.30 20.47
N ASP A 92 -9.56 20.16 19.88
CA ASP A 92 -9.16 18.97 19.15
C ASP A 92 -8.61 17.92 20.13
N PRO A 93 -9.03 16.64 20.02
CA PRO A 93 -8.64 15.59 20.98
C PRO A 93 -7.17 15.12 20.81
N GLY A 94 -6.43 15.67 19.84
CA GLY A 94 -5.03 15.35 19.62
C GLY A 94 -4.78 14.25 18.59
N LYS A 95 -3.60 13.64 18.67
CA LYS A 95 -3.12 12.62 17.72
C LYS A 95 -3.68 11.23 18.01
N ASP A 96 -3.83 10.90 19.28
CA ASP A 96 -4.08 9.52 19.72
C ASP A 96 -5.56 9.12 19.61
N PHE A 97 -6.44 10.11 19.40
CA PHE A 97 -7.86 9.88 19.17
C PHE A 97 -8.14 9.57 17.70
N LEU A 98 -8.70 8.39 17.45
CA LEU A 98 -9.00 7.87 16.12
C LEU A 98 -10.47 8.06 15.69
N GLY A 99 -11.33 8.52 16.60
CA GLY A 99 -12.77 8.70 16.35
C GLY A 99 -13.14 10.07 15.78
N VAL A 100 -14.44 10.38 15.83
CA VAL A 100 -15.00 11.70 15.49
C VAL A 100 -15.27 12.45 16.78
N SER A 101 -14.66 13.63 16.95
CA SER A 101 -14.82 14.43 18.17
C SER A 101 -16.10 15.25 18.13
N GLU A 102 -16.59 15.67 19.30
CA GLU A 102 -17.77 16.54 19.41
C GLU A 102 -17.59 17.85 18.64
N ALA A 103 -16.41 18.48 18.74
CA ALA A 103 -16.09 19.69 17.99
C ALA A 103 -16.07 19.47 16.47
N LEU A 104 -15.76 18.25 16.01
CA LEU A 104 -15.85 17.90 14.59
C LEU A 104 -17.31 17.65 14.18
N LEU A 105 -18.11 17.01 15.03
CA LEU A 105 -19.56 16.88 14.82
C LEU A 105 -20.26 18.23 14.72
N GLU A 106 -19.86 19.22 15.54
CA GLU A 106 -20.35 20.60 15.44
C GLU A 106 -20.12 21.19 14.03
N GLU A 107 -18.92 21.00 13.47
CA GLU A 107 -18.60 21.48 12.12
C GLU A 107 -19.35 20.70 11.03
N ILE A 108 -19.54 19.40 11.21
CA ILE A 108 -20.34 18.55 10.30
C ILE A 108 -21.80 19.01 10.30
N ALA A 109 -22.38 19.22 11.48
CA ALA A 109 -23.76 19.68 11.63
C ALA A 109 -23.99 21.02 10.92
N LYS A 110 -23.03 21.95 10.99
CA LYS A 110 -23.08 23.22 10.24
C LYS A 110 -23.10 23.02 8.73
N VAL A 111 -22.32 22.07 8.21
CA VAL A 111 -22.28 21.79 6.76
C VAL A 111 -23.55 21.09 6.27
N LEU A 112 -24.13 20.22 7.10
CA LEU A 112 -25.40 19.53 6.81
C LEU A 112 -26.63 20.40 7.13
N GLU A 113 -26.44 21.58 7.71
CA GLU A 113 -27.50 22.44 8.25
C GLU A 113 -28.38 21.72 9.30
N PHE A 114 -27.79 20.77 10.02
CA PHE A 114 -28.46 19.99 11.06
C PHE A 114 -28.49 20.75 12.39
N PRO A 115 -29.63 20.80 13.11
CA PRO A 115 -29.82 21.73 14.23
C PRO A 115 -28.99 21.39 15.48
N VAL A 116 -28.76 20.11 15.77
CA VAL A 116 -28.14 19.67 17.03
C VAL A 116 -27.03 18.65 16.74
N ALA A 117 -25.77 19.06 16.88
CA ALA A 117 -24.62 18.22 16.56
C ALA A 117 -24.55 16.92 17.38
N SER A 118 -24.98 16.96 18.64
CA SER A 118 -24.95 15.79 19.54
C SER A 118 -25.94 14.68 19.18
N MET A 119 -26.95 14.98 18.33
CA MET A 119 -27.87 13.96 17.82
C MET A 119 -27.32 13.24 16.57
N LEU A 120 -26.19 13.69 16.00
CA LEU A 120 -25.58 13.00 14.87
C LEU A 120 -24.79 11.77 15.37
N PRO A 121 -25.04 10.58 14.83
CA PRO A 121 -24.32 9.38 15.22
C PRO A 121 -22.87 9.44 14.71
N PRO A 122 -21.83 9.49 15.58
CA PRO A 122 -20.45 9.56 15.15
C PRO A 122 -20.01 8.33 14.34
N GLU A 123 -20.68 7.19 14.50
CA GLU A 123 -20.38 5.93 13.81
C GLU A 123 -20.65 5.99 12.31
N ALA A 124 -21.48 6.93 11.86
CA ALA A 124 -21.77 7.16 10.44
C ALA A 124 -20.67 7.94 9.72
N PHE A 125 -19.69 8.48 10.46
CA PHE A 125 -18.65 9.34 9.94
C PHE A 125 -17.27 8.72 10.13
N SER A 126 -16.41 8.86 9.12
CA SER A 126 -15.02 8.40 9.17
C SER A 126 -14.07 9.53 8.79
N VAL A 127 -13.00 9.71 9.57
CA VAL A 127 -12.00 10.74 9.30
C VAL A 127 -11.04 10.22 8.23
N VAL A 128 -11.09 10.82 7.03
CA VAL A 128 -10.19 10.47 5.91
C VAL A 128 -8.84 11.18 6.06
N ARG A 129 -8.89 12.44 6.49
CA ARG A 129 -7.69 13.28 6.60
C ARG A 129 -7.86 14.32 7.69
N LYS A 130 -6.81 14.49 8.47
CA LYS A 130 -6.59 15.63 9.36
C LYS A 130 -5.35 16.38 8.89
N SER A 131 -5.40 17.70 8.86
CA SER A 131 -4.27 18.53 8.44
C SER A 131 -4.23 19.85 9.20
N PHE A 132 -3.06 20.47 9.26
CA PHE A 132 -2.84 21.74 9.93
C PHE A 132 -2.06 22.68 9.02
N ASP A 133 -2.51 23.92 8.87
CA ASP A 133 -1.77 24.92 8.09
C ASP A 133 -0.77 25.65 8.99
N ALA A 134 0.49 25.21 8.95
CA ALA A 134 1.56 25.77 9.75
C ALA A 134 2.08 27.15 9.26
N ARG A 135 1.59 27.66 8.12
CA ARG A 135 2.09 28.92 7.54
C ARG A 135 1.18 30.10 7.81
N LYS A 136 -0.13 29.85 7.89
CA LYS A 136 -1.11 30.92 8.08
C LYS A 136 -1.12 31.31 9.54
N ILE A 137 -0.49 32.43 9.88
CA ILE A 137 -0.60 33.05 11.21
C ILE A 137 -2.04 33.51 11.36
N GLN A 138 -2.84 32.70 12.05
CA GLN A 138 -4.23 32.99 12.36
C GLN A 138 -4.34 33.36 13.83
N LYS A 139 -5.37 34.13 14.18
CA LYS A 139 -5.68 34.46 15.58
C LYS A 139 -5.85 33.19 16.42
N GLU A 140 -6.39 32.13 15.82
CA GLU A 140 -6.53 30.82 16.44
C GLU A 140 -6.03 29.71 15.49
N PRO A 141 -5.18 28.79 15.97
CA PRO A 141 -4.75 27.62 15.22
C PRO A 141 -5.92 26.66 14.99
N LYS A 142 -6.07 26.15 13.75
CA LYS A 142 -7.18 25.26 13.37
C LYS A 142 -6.68 24.02 12.62
N PHE A 143 -7.23 22.87 12.97
CA PHE A 143 -7.12 21.65 12.17
C PHE A 143 -8.21 21.65 11.09
N VAL A 144 -7.83 21.23 9.89
CA VAL A 144 -8.71 21.07 8.76
C VAL A 144 -8.91 19.59 8.48
N TYR A 145 -10.17 19.18 8.56
CA TYR A 145 -10.61 17.81 8.41
C TYR A 145 -11.23 17.56 7.03
N THR A 146 -11.11 16.31 6.59
CA THR A 146 -11.90 15.71 5.52
C THR A 146 -12.52 14.45 6.08
N VAL A 147 -13.85 14.38 6.03
CA VAL A 147 -14.66 13.33 6.64
C VAL A 147 -15.52 12.70 5.55
N GLU A 148 -15.65 11.38 5.61
CA GLU A 148 -16.64 10.63 4.83
C GLU A 148 -17.86 10.34 5.70
N MET A 149 -19.03 10.57 5.13
CA MET A 149 -20.33 10.28 5.72
C MET A 149 -20.96 9.15 4.91
N ASP A 150 -21.26 8.03 5.56
CA ASP A 150 -22.03 6.94 4.96
C ASP A 150 -23.52 7.29 5.05
N ALA A 151 -24.14 7.54 3.90
CA ALA A 151 -25.54 7.97 3.84
C ALA A 151 -26.50 6.88 4.33
N ASN A 152 -26.24 5.62 3.98
CA ASN A 152 -27.07 4.48 4.37
C ASN A 152 -27.00 4.27 5.88
N LYS A 153 -25.79 4.28 6.42
CA LYS A 153 -25.57 4.11 7.87
C LYS A 153 -26.16 5.26 8.67
N LEU A 154 -26.00 6.50 8.20
CA LEU A 154 -26.59 7.67 8.85
C LEU A 154 -28.11 7.60 8.90
N LEU A 155 -28.76 7.26 7.78
CA LEU A 155 -30.23 7.11 7.72
C LEU A 155 -30.74 5.97 8.59
N SER A 156 -29.98 4.88 8.72
CA SER A 156 -30.35 3.74 9.56
C SER A 156 -30.32 4.07 11.05
N LEU A 157 -29.39 4.93 11.47
CA LEU A 157 -29.20 5.31 12.87
C LEU A 157 -30.09 6.50 13.25
N GLU A 158 -30.17 7.52 12.39
CA GLU A 158 -30.95 8.74 12.62
C GLU A 158 -31.79 9.09 11.38
N PRO A 159 -33.02 8.55 11.24
CA PRO A 159 -33.86 8.73 10.06
C PRO A 159 -34.25 10.20 9.76
N ARG A 160 -34.20 11.08 10.77
CA ARG A 160 -34.49 12.52 10.63
C ARG A 160 -33.51 13.24 9.71
N THR A 161 -32.32 12.66 9.49
CA THR A 161 -31.30 13.20 8.59
C THR A 161 -31.71 13.18 7.11
N TRP A 162 -32.77 12.44 6.75
CA TRP A 162 -33.28 12.32 5.39
C TRP A 162 -33.52 13.67 4.71
N ASP A 163 -34.17 14.58 5.43
CA ASP A 163 -34.53 15.91 4.93
C ASP A 163 -33.28 16.74 4.59
N PHE A 164 -32.22 16.64 5.40
CA PHE A 164 -30.95 17.34 5.20
C PHE A 164 -30.13 16.74 4.06
N ILE A 165 -30.11 15.40 3.93
CA ILE A 165 -29.45 14.71 2.81
C ILE A 165 -30.13 15.06 1.48
N SER A 166 -31.47 15.16 1.47
CA SER A 166 -32.23 15.52 0.27
C SER A 166 -31.84 16.89 -0.30
N ARG A 167 -31.62 17.87 0.59
CA ARG A 167 -31.16 19.23 0.28
C ARG A 167 -29.68 19.34 -0.05
N LEU A 168 -28.89 18.32 0.27
CA LEU A 168 -27.45 18.35 0.08
C LEU A 168 -27.13 18.38 -1.42
N GLU A 169 -26.25 19.32 -1.81
CA GLU A 169 -25.82 19.50 -3.19
C GLU A 169 -24.29 19.39 -3.31
N PRO A 170 -23.78 18.70 -4.33
CA PRO A 170 -22.35 18.57 -4.53
C PRO A 170 -21.72 19.94 -4.87
N LYS A 171 -20.71 20.33 -4.10
CA LYS A 171 -19.91 21.55 -4.27
C LYS A 171 -18.44 21.18 -4.31
N VAL A 172 -17.82 21.33 -5.48
CA VAL A 172 -16.43 20.89 -5.74
C VAL A 172 -15.45 21.38 -4.65
N GLY A 173 -14.76 20.43 -4.00
CA GLY A 173 -13.78 20.72 -2.95
C GLY A 173 -14.38 21.23 -1.63
N LEU A 174 -15.68 21.06 -1.40
CA LEU A 174 -16.35 21.23 -0.12
C LEU A 174 -17.22 20.01 0.21
N ILE A 175 -18.13 19.65 -0.70
CA ILE A 175 -19.08 18.53 -0.54
C ILE A 175 -19.04 17.72 -1.84
N GLU A 176 -18.60 16.47 -1.78
CA GLU A 176 -18.51 15.60 -2.95
C GLU A 176 -19.33 14.33 -2.69
N HIS A 177 -20.24 13.99 -3.60
CA HIS A 177 -20.97 12.73 -3.54
C HIS A 177 -20.22 11.64 -4.29
N MET A 178 -20.15 10.45 -3.67
CA MET A 178 -19.48 9.28 -4.18
C MET A 178 -20.47 8.11 -4.12
N PRO A 179 -21.21 7.83 -5.23
CA PRO A 179 -22.34 6.88 -5.23
C PRO A 179 -21.92 5.44 -4.96
N HIS A 180 -20.67 5.12 -5.31
CA HIS A 180 -20.06 3.84 -5.00
C HIS A 180 -19.10 3.99 -3.83
N GLU A 181 -19.08 2.97 -2.98
CA GLU A 181 -18.02 2.72 -2.02
C GLU A 181 -16.68 2.72 -2.75
N ARG A 182 -15.97 3.86 -2.74
CA ARG A 182 -14.53 3.79 -2.85
C ARG A 182 -14.08 3.24 -1.53
N VAL A 183 -13.89 1.92 -1.47
CA VAL A 183 -13.02 1.35 -0.45
C VAL A 183 -11.67 1.98 -0.72
N SER A 184 -11.42 3.13 -0.11
CA SER A 184 -10.29 4.01 -0.40
C SER A 184 -8.96 3.40 0.13
N GLY A 185 -8.93 2.08 0.32
CA GLY A 185 -7.83 1.34 0.92
C GLY A 185 -7.76 -0.16 0.57
N ASP A 186 -8.81 -0.81 0.04
CA ASP A 186 -8.70 -2.21 -0.35
C ASP A 186 -8.13 -2.32 -1.76
N LEU A 187 -6.81 -2.19 -1.83
CA LEU A 187 -6.05 -2.71 -2.96
C LEU A 187 -6.49 -4.16 -3.24
N ILE A 188 -6.84 -4.91 -2.19
CA ILE A 188 -7.31 -6.29 -2.24
C ILE A 188 -8.65 -6.42 -3.01
N ARG A 189 -9.61 -5.51 -2.81
CA ARG A 189 -10.87 -5.52 -3.57
C ARG A 189 -10.64 -5.15 -5.03
N ILE A 190 -9.78 -4.18 -5.31
CA ILE A 190 -9.39 -3.83 -6.69
C ILE A 190 -8.71 -5.04 -7.38
N ILE A 191 -7.86 -5.76 -6.65
CA ILE A 191 -7.21 -7.01 -7.07
C ILE A 191 -8.25 -8.09 -7.34
N HIS A 192 -9.26 -8.25 -6.47
CA HIS A 192 -10.34 -9.22 -6.67
C HIS A 192 -11.25 -8.87 -7.85
N ASP A 193 -11.60 -7.60 -8.03
CA ASP A 193 -12.42 -7.15 -9.15
C ASP A 193 -11.69 -7.38 -10.48
N THR A 194 -10.39 -7.06 -10.55
CA THR A 194 -9.56 -7.36 -11.73
C THR A 194 -9.43 -8.87 -11.98
N ARG A 195 -9.32 -9.70 -10.94
CA ARG A 195 -9.38 -11.17 -11.09
C ARG A 195 -10.72 -11.61 -11.69
N LYS A 196 -11.84 -11.16 -11.12
CA LYS A 196 -13.18 -11.51 -11.58
C LYS A 196 -13.40 -11.12 -13.05
N ILE A 197 -12.88 -9.96 -13.47
CA ILE A 197 -12.92 -9.52 -14.86
C ILE A 197 -12.06 -10.42 -15.76
N ASN A 198 -10.84 -10.78 -15.34
CA ASN A 198 -9.96 -11.67 -16.11
C ASN A 198 -10.55 -13.09 -16.24
N GLU A 199 -11.15 -13.62 -15.17
CA GLU A 199 -11.85 -14.91 -15.18
C GLU A 199 -13.08 -14.88 -16.10
N ALA A 200 -13.87 -13.80 -16.06
CA ALA A 200 -15.01 -13.62 -16.95
C ALA A 200 -14.58 -13.50 -18.42
N ALA A 201 -13.49 -12.79 -18.72
CA ALA A 201 -12.93 -12.70 -20.06
C ALA A 201 -12.42 -14.05 -20.59
N ALA A 202 -11.78 -14.87 -19.74
CA ALA A 202 -11.33 -16.21 -20.08
C ALA A 202 -12.50 -17.18 -20.38
N LEU A 203 -13.65 -17.00 -19.73
CA LEU A 203 -14.88 -17.76 -20.02
C LEU A 203 -15.51 -17.35 -21.36
N ILE A 204 -15.44 -16.06 -21.72
CA ILE A 204 -15.97 -15.55 -23.00
C ILE A 204 -15.10 -16.02 -24.18
N GLU A 205 -13.77 -16.06 -24.03
CA GLU A 205 -12.87 -16.59 -25.07
C GLU A 205 -13.06 -18.11 -25.31
N ASN A 206 -13.45 -18.86 -24.29
CA ASN A 206 -13.75 -20.30 -24.42
C ASN A 206 -15.14 -20.60 -25.04
N GLY A 207 -15.98 -19.58 -25.26
CA GLY A 207 -17.33 -19.73 -25.83
C GLY A 207 -17.37 -19.85 -27.36
N GLN A 208 -16.24 -19.73 -28.06
CA GLN A 208 -16.15 -19.82 -29.53
C GLN A 208 -15.12 -20.86 -29.99
N SER A 209 -15.27 -22.12 -29.58
CA SER A 209 -14.65 -23.25 -30.31
C SER A 209 -15.38 -24.55 -30.01
N ASN A 210 -16.43 -24.83 -30.78
CA ASN A 210 -16.90 -26.20 -30.98
C ASN A 210 -16.47 -26.62 -32.38
N TYR A 211 -15.52 -27.56 -32.49
CA TYR A 211 -15.63 -28.84 -33.22
C TYR A 211 -14.27 -29.60 -33.27
N LEU A 212 -14.36 -30.90 -32.98
CA LEU A 212 -13.41 -32.02 -33.18
C LEU A 212 -12.20 -32.22 -32.22
N GLY A 213 -12.41 -33.08 -31.23
CA GLY A 213 -11.70 -34.37 -31.09
C GLY A 213 -10.16 -34.35 -30.98
N GLY A 214 -9.65 -34.05 -29.79
CA GLY A 214 -8.27 -34.36 -29.40
C GLY A 214 -8.11 -34.19 -27.90
N SER A 215 -7.77 -35.27 -27.19
CA SER A 215 -7.48 -35.26 -25.75
C SER A 215 -6.18 -34.49 -25.48
N TYR A 216 -6.25 -33.15 -25.51
CA TYR A 216 -5.22 -32.31 -24.93
C TYR A 216 -5.46 -32.28 -23.43
N LYS A 217 -4.56 -32.92 -22.68
CA LYS A 217 -4.43 -32.67 -21.24
C LYS A 217 -4.26 -31.16 -21.07
N PHE A 218 -5.29 -30.48 -20.57
CA PHE A 218 -5.13 -29.12 -20.09
C PHE A 218 -3.98 -29.16 -19.08
N PRO A 219 -2.88 -28.42 -19.28
CA PRO A 219 -1.83 -28.38 -18.27
C PRO A 219 -2.51 -27.85 -17.02
N THR A 220 -2.51 -28.65 -15.97
CA THR A 220 -2.84 -28.23 -14.60
C THR A 220 -2.19 -26.87 -14.42
N THR A 221 -3.00 -25.80 -14.37
CA THR A 221 -2.52 -24.42 -14.47
C THR A 221 -1.55 -24.17 -13.32
N SER A 222 -0.24 -24.34 -13.58
CA SER A 222 0.78 -24.22 -12.55
C SER A 222 0.80 -22.78 -12.10
N LYS A 223 0.68 -22.54 -10.80
CA LYS A 223 0.79 -21.19 -10.23
C LYS A 223 2.09 -20.55 -10.73
N PRO A 224 2.06 -19.31 -11.25
CA PRO A 224 3.27 -18.65 -11.70
C PRO A 224 4.21 -18.47 -10.50
N LYS A 225 5.43 -19.00 -10.62
CA LYS A 225 6.45 -18.90 -9.58
C LYS A 225 7.19 -17.56 -9.70
N VAL A 226 7.21 -16.78 -8.64
CA VAL A 226 7.81 -15.44 -8.63
C VAL A 226 8.79 -15.31 -7.47
N ALA A 227 10.03 -14.95 -7.77
CA ALA A 227 11.01 -14.58 -6.76
C ALA A 227 10.99 -13.07 -6.54
N VAL A 228 10.82 -12.63 -5.30
CA VAL A 228 10.91 -11.22 -4.90
C VAL A 228 12.17 -11.06 -4.04
N VAL A 229 13.01 -10.09 -4.38
CA VAL A 229 14.26 -9.82 -3.66
C VAL A 229 14.14 -8.48 -2.92
N GLY A 230 14.33 -8.54 -1.60
CA GLY A 230 14.18 -7.46 -0.64
C GLY A 230 12.84 -7.51 0.08
N SER A 231 12.87 -7.61 1.40
CA SER A 231 11.72 -7.55 2.34
C SER A 231 11.40 -6.12 2.81
N GLY A 232 11.80 -5.11 2.03
CA GLY A 232 11.36 -3.74 2.24
C GLY A 232 9.85 -3.56 1.97
N PRO A 233 9.29 -2.36 2.20
CA PRO A 233 7.86 -2.11 1.96
C PRO A 233 7.40 -2.45 0.54
N SER A 234 8.25 -2.19 -0.45
CA SER A 234 7.96 -2.54 -1.84
C SER A 234 7.91 -4.04 -2.10
N GLY A 235 8.84 -4.81 -1.54
CA GLY A 235 8.90 -6.26 -1.79
C GLY A 235 7.86 -7.03 -1.00
N LEU A 236 7.58 -6.61 0.24
CA LEU A 236 6.46 -7.13 1.03
C LEU A 236 5.13 -6.88 0.32
N PHE A 237 4.89 -5.64 -0.13
CA PHE A 237 3.65 -5.30 -0.83
C PHE A 237 3.53 -6.03 -2.18
N ALA A 238 4.61 -6.10 -2.96
CA ALA A 238 4.62 -6.87 -4.21
C ALA A 238 4.33 -8.35 -3.97
N SER A 239 4.93 -8.95 -2.93
CA SER A 239 4.70 -10.35 -2.59
C SER A 239 3.27 -10.62 -2.15
N LEU A 240 2.70 -9.74 -1.33
CA LEU A 240 1.30 -9.81 -0.90
C LEU A 240 0.36 -9.79 -2.11
N VAL A 241 0.50 -8.78 -2.96
CA VAL A 241 -0.35 -8.62 -4.16
C VAL A 241 -0.20 -9.83 -5.09
N LEU A 242 1.02 -10.28 -5.37
CA LEU A 242 1.25 -11.46 -6.22
C LEU A 242 0.63 -12.73 -5.63
N ALA A 243 0.78 -12.94 -4.32
CA ALA A 243 0.20 -14.10 -3.63
C ALA A 243 -1.34 -14.07 -3.69
N GLU A 244 -1.97 -12.90 -3.53
CA GLU A 244 -3.42 -12.74 -3.68
C GLU A 244 -3.91 -13.00 -5.11
N PHE A 245 -3.09 -12.70 -6.12
CA PHE A 245 -3.33 -13.08 -7.52
C PHE A 245 -3.04 -14.57 -7.80
N GLY A 246 -2.67 -15.36 -6.79
CA GLY A 246 -2.46 -16.79 -6.91
C GLY A 246 -1.07 -17.20 -7.43
N ALA A 247 -0.11 -16.29 -7.48
CA ALA A 247 1.30 -16.63 -7.72
C ALA A 247 1.89 -17.39 -6.51
N ASP A 248 2.84 -18.27 -6.80
CA ASP A 248 3.70 -18.91 -5.81
C ASP A 248 4.93 -18.02 -5.60
N VAL A 249 4.92 -17.21 -4.54
CA VAL A 249 5.92 -16.17 -4.30
C VAL A 249 6.97 -16.63 -3.30
N THR A 250 8.24 -16.53 -3.67
CA THR A 250 9.38 -16.72 -2.75
C THR A 250 10.06 -15.37 -2.50
N LEU A 251 10.01 -14.90 -1.26
CA LEU A 251 10.63 -13.64 -0.84
C LEU A 251 12.03 -13.89 -0.25
N PHE A 252 13.03 -13.15 -0.72
CA PHE A 252 14.41 -13.22 -0.24
C PHE A 252 14.81 -11.90 0.41
N GLU A 253 15.44 -11.94 1.58
CA GLU A 253 16.10 -10.80 2.21
C GLU A 253 17.54 -11.17 2.51
N ARG A 254 18.47 -10.23 2.28
CA ARG A 254 19.89 -10.46 2.56
C ARG A 254 20.23 -10.23 4.03
N GLY A 255 19.54 -9.28 4.67
CA GLY A 255 19.79 -8.95 6.06
C GLY A 255 19.05 -9.82 7.05
N GLN A 256 19.17 -9.44 8.32
CA GLN A 256 18.66 -10.22 9.44
C GLN A 256 17.20 -9.89 9.76
N ALA A 257 16.57 -10.78 10.53
CA ALA A 257 15.25 -10.56 11.10
C ALA A 257 15.22 -9.31 12.00
N VAL A 258 14.04 -8.68 12.13
CA VAL A 258 13.88 -7.36 12.79
C VAL A 258 14.53 -7.27 14.17
N GLU A 259 14.35 -8.31 15.00
CA GLU A 259 14.91 -8.34 16.36
C GLU A 259 16.45 -8.36 16.36
N GLN A 260 17.06 -9.16 15.48
CA GLN A 260 18.52 -9.23 15.35
C GLN A 260 19.08 -7.96 14.71
N ARG A 261 18.38 -7.44 13.69
CA ARG A 261 18.72 -6.16 13.04
C ARG A 261 18.70 -5.01 14.04
N GLY A 262 17.72 -4.97 14.95
CA GLY A 262 17.66 -3.98 16.02
C GLY A 262 18.90 -4.00 16.91
N ARG A 263 19.40 -5.20 17.27
CA ARG A 263 20.66 -5.37 18.03
C ARG A 263 21.87 -4.89 17.24
N ASP A 264 21.98 -5.25 15.97
CA ASP A 264 23.10 -4.86 15.12
C ASP A 264 23.13 -3.33 14.89
N ILE A 265 21.96 -2.70 14.70
CA ILE A 265 21.82 -1.24 14.64
C ILE A 265 22.21 -0.62 15.98
N GLY A 266 21.79 -1.19 17.12
CA GLY A 266 22.20 -0.73 18.44
C GLY A 266 23.72 -0.77 18.65
N ALA A 267 24.37 -1.86 18.23
CA ALA A 267 25.81 -2.01 18.27
C ALA A 267 26.52 -0.99 17.37
N LEU A 268 25.97 -0.69 16.20
CA LEU A 268 26.48 0.36 15.32
C LEU A 268 26.37 1.75 15.97
N VAL A 269 25.23 2.07 16.60
CA VAL A 269 25.00 3.37 17.22
C VAL A 269 25.90 3.57 18.44
N VAL A 270 25.95 2.59 19.34
CA VAL A 270 26.64 2.70 20.64
C VAL A 270 28.13 2.38 20.53
N ARG A 271 28.48 1.30 19.83
CA ARG A 271 29.84 0.74 19.80
C ARG A 271 30.58 1.04 18.49
N ARG A 272 29.93 1.70 17.53
CA ARG A 272 30.47 1.98 16.18
C ARG A 272 30.87 0.73 15.39
N ILE A 273 30.25 -0.41 15.72
CA ILE A 273 30.49 -1.68 15.03
C ILE A 273 29.46 -1.83 13.92
N LEU A 274 29.90 -1.79 12.66
CA LEU A 274 29.05 -1.97 11.50
C LEU A 274 28.98 -3.43 11.09
N GLN A 275 27.77 -3.98 11.03
CA GLN A 275 27.51 -5.21 10.32
C GLN A 275 27.06 -4.91 8.87
N LEU A 276 27.81 -5.43 7.89
CA LEU A 276 27.61 -5.08 6.47
C LEU A 276 26.30 -5.62 5.91
N GLU A 277 25.85 -6.77 6.40
CA GLU A 277 24.60 -7.41 5.97
C GLU A 277 23.39 -7.00 6.82
N SER A 278 23.58 -6.31 7.95
CA SER A 278 22.50 -6.00 8.91
C SER A 278 22.68 -4.59 9.46
N ASN A 279 21.99 -3.62 8.85
CA ASN A 279 22.16 -2.20 9.14
C ASN A 279 20.90 -1.39 8.76
N PHE A 280 21.04 -0.06 8.70
CA PHE A 280 19.93 0.83 8.31
C PHE A 280 19.37 0.54 6.91
N CYS A 281 20.18 0.01 5.99
CA CYS A 281 19.77 -0.28 4.62
C CYS A 281 19.29 -1.72 4.42
N PHE A 282 19.81 -2.68 5.20
CA PHE A 282 19.58 -4.11 4.98
C PHE A 282 18.97 -4.81 6.20
N GLY A 283 18.07 -5.75 5.91
CA GLY A 283 17.32 -6.53 6.90
C GLY A 283 15.83 -6.26 6.85
N GLU A 284 15.09 -7.09 7.59
CA GLU A 284 13.63 -7.04 7.61
C GLU A 284 13.12 -5.73 8.18
N VAL A 285 11.94 -5.32 7.72
CA VAL A 285 11.31 -4.05 8.11
C VAL A 285 10.19 -4.24 9.13
N ILE A 286 9.56 -5.41 9.18
CA ILE A 286 8.44 -5.71 10.08
C ILE A 286 8.73 -7.03 10.80
N SER A 287 8.61 -7.02 12.12
CA SER A 287 8.65 -8.24 12.92
C SER A 287 7.31 -8.94 12.71
N LEU A 288 7.30 -10.06 11.99
CA LEU A 288 6.15 -10.96 12.00
C LEU A 288 6.24 -11.74 13.33
N CYS A 289 5.62 -11.20 14.39
CA CYS A 289 5.36 -12.00 15.59
C CYS A 289 4.54 -13.21 15.15
N THR A 290 5.21 -14.37 15.12
CA THR A 290 4.62 -15.69 14.90
C THR A 290 4.42 -16.37 16.24
#